data_AF-A0A1F2TWV5-F1
#
_entry.id   AF-A0A1F2TWV5-F1
#
_cell.length_a   1.000
_cell.length_b   1.000
_cell.length_c   1.000
_cell.angle_alpha   90.00
_cell.angle_beta   90.00
_cell.angle_gamma   90.00
#
_symmetry.space_group_name_H-M   'P 1'
#
loop_
_entity.id
_entity.type
_entity.pdbx_description
1 polymer ?
#
loop_
_entity_poly.entity_id
_entity_poly.type
_entity_poly.pdbx_seq_one_letter_code
_entity_poly.pdbx_strand_id
1 'polypeptide(L)'
;MDADALLSEWLTRARRIQTAHYEAAASLDRLQYLVGLPLVMLSTLVGTSIFATLEANPNFWVKVGVALASVLAAILAAIQTFLRLAERSEKHKMAGVRYGSFKREIEQTSVFPPQAVDELKKFIDGLRIRWDKLVEESPTIPKGVWNRVGTHEPSPART
;
A
#
# COMPACT_ATOMS: atom_id res chain seq x y z
N MET A 1 9.58 -21.13 -25.92
CA MET A 1 8.62 -20.05 -25.64
C MET A 1 9.09 -18.84 -26.41
N ASP A 2 8.20 -18.19 -27.16
CA ASP A 2 8.54 -16.97 -27.92
C ASP A 2 8.90 -15.83 -26.94
N ALA A 3 9.85 -14.97 -27.31
CA ALA A 3 10.28 -13.85 -26.47
C ALA A 3 9.11 -12.89 -26.19
N ASP A 4 8.27 -12.66 -27.19
CA ASP A 4 7.09 -11.81 -27.07
C ASP A 4 6.04 -12.41 -26.11
N ALA A 5 5.86 -13.73 -26.14
CA ALA A 5 4.97 -14.42 -25.21
C ALA A 5 5.47 -14.30 -23.76
N LEU A 6 6.78 -14.45 -23.54
CA LEU A 6 7.40 -14.27 -22.22
C LEU A 6 7.21 -12.84 -21.70
N LEU A 7 7.51 -11.83 -22.53
CA LEU A 7 7.38 -10.43 -22.15
C LEU A 7 5.91 -10.05 -21.86
N SER A 8 4.97 -10.57 -22.65
CA SER A 8 3.53 -10.38 -22.43
C SER A 8 3.04 -10.98 -21.11
N GLU A 9 3.51 -12.18 -20.75
CA GLU A 9 3.21 -12.80 -19.46
C GLU A 9 3.74 -11.96 -18.30
N TRP A 10 5.00 -11.52 -18.41
CA TRP A 10 5.65 -10.69 -17.39
C TRP A 10 4.97 -9.34 -17.22
N LEU A 11 4.57 -8.73 -18.33
CA LEU A 11 3.82 -7.49 -18.38
C LEU A 11 2.47 -7.63 -17.65
N THR A 12 1.73 -8.69 -17.93
CA THR A 12 0.43 -8.98 -17.29
C THR A 12 0.61 -9.19 -15.79
N ARG A 13 1.60 -10.00 -15.41
CA ARG A 13 1.91 -10.28 -14.00
C ARG A 13 2.34 -9.02 -13.25
N ALA A 14 3.19 -8.18 -13.86
CA ALA A 14 3.64 -6.91 -13.30
C ALA A 14 2.47 -5.93 -13.09
N ARG A 15 1.55 -5.81 -14.07
CA ARG A 15 0.34 -4.99 -13.96
C ARG A 15 -0.52 -5.44 -12.79
N ARG A 16 -0.75 -6.74 -12.65
CA ARG A 16 -1.56 -7.30 -11.56
C ARG A 16 -0.94 -7.04 -10.19
N ILE A 17 0.37 -7.26 -10.05
CA ILE A 17 1.12 -6.98 -8.81
C ILE A 17 1.10 -5.48 -8.49
N GLN A 18 1.32 -4.61 -9.49
CA GLN A 18 1.25 -3.16 -9.34
C GLN A 18 -0.10 -2.71 -8.76
N THR A 19 -1.21 -3.15 -9.37
CA THR A 19 -2.56 -2.82 -8.90
C THR A 19 -2.79 -3.31 -7.47
N ALA A 20 -2.34 -4.54 -7.16
CA ALA A 20 -2.48 -5.10 -5.82
C ALA A 20 -1.66 -4.34 -4.77
N HIS A 21 -0.46 -3.83 -5.09
CA HIS A 21 0.27 -2.95 -4.20
C HIS A 21 -0.47 -1.62 -3.95
N TYR A 22 -0.99 -0.96 -4.98
CA TYR A 22 -1.75 0.27 -4.78
C TYR A 22 -3.04 0.06 -3.98
N GLU A 23 -3.72 -1.06 -4.17
CA GLU A 23 -4.92 -1.38 -3.42
C GLU A 23 -4.61 -1.71 -1.94
N ALA A 24 -3.48 -2.38 -1.68
CA ALA A 24 -2.99 -2.58 -0.32
C ALA A 24 -2.65 -1.25 0.37
N ALA A 25 -1.97 -0.34 -0.35
CA ALA A 25 -1.68 1.00 0.15
C ALA A 25 -2.95 1.80 0.46
N ALA A 26 -3.92 1.82 -0.47
CA ALA A 26 -5.19 2.51 -0.28
C ALA A 26 -5.97 1.98 0.94
N SER A 27 -5.92 0.67 1.17
CA SER A 27 -6.56 0.05 2.35
C SER A 27 -5.92 0.49 3.66
N LEU A 28 -4.59 0.61 3.68
CA LEU A 28 -3.83 1.11 4.84
C LEU A 28 -4.07 2.61 5.08
N ASP A 29 -4.12 3.42 4.02
CA ASP A 29 -4.44 4.84 4.10
C ASP A 29 -5.84 5.05 4.71
N ARG A 30 -6.85 4.30 4.25
CA ARG A 30 -8.21 4.37 4.82
C ARG A 30 -8.21 4.04 6.31
N LEU A 31 -7.49 3.00 6.72
CA LEU A 31 -7.39 2.63 8.12
C LEU A 31 -6.66 3.70 8.94
N GLN A 32 -5.63 4.33 8.38
CA GLN A 32 -4.93 5.44 9.02
C GLN A 32 -5.86 6.61 9.28
N TYR A 33 -6.71 7.00 8.32
CA TYR A 33 -7.68 8.06 8.54
C TYR A 33 -8.76 7.66 9.54
N LEU A 34 -9.23 6.41 9.50
CA LEU A 34 -10.24 5.89 10.42
C LEU A 34 -9.78 5.89 11.89
N VAL A 35 -8.50 5.64 12.14
CA VAL A 35 -7.91 5.66 13.49
C VAL A 35 -7.44 7.07 13.87
N GLY A 36 -6.78 7.76 12.95
CA GLY A 36 -6.13 9.05 13.20
C GLY A 36 -7.11 10.19 13.43
N LEU A 37 -8.22 10.25 12.68
CA LEU A 37 -9.19 11.34 12.85
C LEU A 37 -9.90 11.31 14.22
N PRO A 38 -10.45 10.17 14.70
CA PRO A 38 -10.98 10.07 16.05
C PRO A 38 -9.92 10.34 17.12
N LEU A 39 -8.69 9.88 16.92
CA LEU A 39 -7.59 10.16 17.84
C LEU A 39 -7.36 11.66 18.01
N VAL A 40 -7.24 12.40 16.90
CA VAL A 40 -7.03 13.86 16.92
C VAL A 40 -8.19 14.55 17.62
N MET A 41 -9.43 14.22 17.25
CA MET A 41 -10.62 14.81 17.86
C MET A 41 -10.67 14.57 19.38
N LEU A 42 -10.45 13.33 19.83
CA LEU A 42 -10.44 13.00 21.26
C LEU A 42 -9.30 13.70 22.00
N SER A 43 -8.11 13.74 21.40
CA SER A 43 -6.94 14.39 22.00
C SER A 43 -7.15 15.90 22.16
N THR A 44 -7.75 16.55 21.16
CA THR A 44 -8.13 17.96 21.23
C THR A 44 -9.20 18.19 22.30
N LEU A 45 -10.27 17.38 22.33
CA LEU A 45 -11.33 17.51 23.34
C LEU A 45 -10.80 17.31 24.76
N VAL A 46 -9.97 16.30 24.98
CA VAL A 46 -9.30 16.04 26.27
C VAL A 46 -8.41 17.21 26.65
N GLY A 47 -7.57 17.69 25.72
CA GLY A 47 -6.69 18.82 25.93
C GLY A 47 -7.46 20.08 26.37
N THR A 48 -8.51 20.46 25.63
CA THR A 48 -9.36 21.60 25.97
C THR A 48 -10.10 21.40 27.30
N SER A 49 -10.59 20.19 27.56
CA SER A 49 -11.33 19.87 28.78
C SER A 49 -10.48 20.03 30.04
N ILE A 50 -9.19 19.66 29.99
CA ILE A 50 -8.27 19.83 31.11
C ILE A 50 -8.22 21.30 31.54
N PHE A 51 -8.03 22.23 30.60
CA PHE A 51 -8.04 23.67 30.91
C PHE A 51 -9.39 24.15 31.45
N ALA A 52 -10.50 23.72 30.85
CA ALA A 52 -11.84 24.07 31.33
C ALA A 52 -12.10 23.57 32.76
N THR A 53 -11.56 22.39 33.13
CA THR A 53 -11.69 21.83 34.49
C THR A 53 -10.79 22.50 35.52
N LEU A 54 -9.79 23.28 35.11
CA LEU A 54 -8.97 24.07 36.04
C LEU A 54 -9.73 25.32 36.53
N GLU A 55 -10.55 25.90 35.67
CA GLU A 55 -11.36 27.09 35.99
C GLU A 55 -12.72 26.73 36.61
N ALA A 56 -13.29 25.58 36.24
CA ALA A 56 -14.60 25.13 36.71
C ALA A 56 -14.50 24.01 37.75
N ASN A 57 -15.53 23.84 38.59
CA ASN A 57 -15.74 22.63 39.41
C ASN A 57 -16.79 21.72 38.73
N PRO A 58 -16.44 20.99 37.66
CA PRO A 58 -17.41 20.22 36.90
C PRO A 58 -17.93 19.02 37.71
N ASN A 59 -19.16 18.61 37.40
CA ASN A 59 -19.81 17.43 37.97
C ASN A 59 -18.95 16.16 37.71
N PHE A 60 -18.99 15.21 38.65
CA PHE A 60 -18.36 13.89 38.58
C PHE A 60 -18.51 13.21 37.21
N TRP A 61 -19.71 13.23 36.61
CA TRP A 61 -19.94 12.58 35.31
C TRP A 61 -19.11 13.19 34.17
N VAL A 62 -18.86 14.50 34.21
CA VAL A 62 -17.99 15.16 33.22
C VAL A 62 -16.54 14.70 33.39
N LYS A 63 -16.06 14.60 34.65
CA LYS A 63 -14.71 14.09 34.94
C LYS A 63 -14.52 12.65 34.47
N VAL A 64 -15.52 11.79 34.67
CA VAL A 64 -15.52 10.40 34.18
C VAL A 64 -15.48 10.37 32.64
N GLY A 65 -16.29 11.20 31.97
CA GLY A 65 -16.29 11.29 30.51
C GLY A 65 -14.93 11.68 29.93
N VAL A 66 -14.28 12.70 30.50
CA VAL A 66 -12.93 13.13 30.10
C VAL A 66 -11.91 12.01 30.32
N ALA A 67 -11.97 11.32 31.47
CA ALA A 67 -11.06 10.20 31.76
C ALA A 67 -11.19 9.05 30.74
N LEU A 68 -12.42 8.67 30.38
CA LEU A 68 -12.67 7.64 29.36
C LEU A 68 -12.19 8.08 27.98
N ALA A 69 -12.44 9.34 27.60
CA ALA A 69 -11.96 9.90 26.33
C ALA A 69 -10.43 9.89 26.26
N SER A 70 -9.74 10.21 27.36
CA SER A 70 -8.28 10.14 27.46
C SER A 70 -7.73 8.73 27.26
N VAL A 71 -8.34 7.74 27.91
CA VAL A 71 -7.94 6.33 27.74
C VAL A 71 -8.16 5.87 26.30
N LEU A 72 -9.29 6.23 25.69
CA LEU A 72 -9.57 5.89 24.30
C LEU A 72 -8.58 6.55 23.34
N ALA A 73 -8.24 7.84 23.54
CA ALA A 73 -7.22 8.52 22.77
C ALA A 73 -5.85 7.82 22.89
N ALA A 74 -5.44 7.46 24.11
CA ALA A 74 -4.18 6.75 24.33
C ALA A 74 -4.13 5.38 23.61
N ILE A 75 -5.23 4.62 23.63
CA ILE A 75 -5.33 3.33 22.92
C ILE A 75 -5.23 3.54 21.40
N LEU A 76 -5.94 4.52 20.84
CA LEU A 76 -5.87 4.81 19.40
C LEU A 76 -4.46 5.25 18.98
N ALA A 77 -3.78 6.06 19.79
CA ALA A 77 -2.40 6.46 19.56
C ALA A 77 -1.44 5.26 19.58
N ALA A 78 -1.63 4.33 20.53
CA ALA A 78 -0.86 3.10 20.59
C ALA A 78 -1.09 2.23 19.34
N ILE A 79 -2.35 2.03 18.94
CA ILE A 79 -2.70 1.29 17.71
C ILE A 79 -2.01 1.91 16.48
N GLN A 80 -2.07 3.23 16.33
CA GLN A 80 -1.46 3.93 15.19
C GLN A 80 0.07 3.75 15.17
N THR A 81 0.71 3.85 16.35
CA THR A 81 2.17 3.67 16.49
C THR A 81 2.60 2.23 16.22
N PHE A 82 1.91 1.24 16.81
CA PHE A 82 2.26 -0.17 16.66
C PHE A 82 2.02 -0.68 15.24
N LEU A 83 0.91 -0.29 14.60
CA LEU A 83 0.57 -0.82 13.27
C LEU A 83 1.36 -0.16 12.13
N ARG A 84 2.04 0.97 12.37
CA ARG A 84 2.88 1.70 11.40
C ARG A 84 2.19 1.88 10.04
N LEU A 85 0.92 2.27 10.07
CA LEU A 85 0.03 2.27 8.90
C LEU A 85 0.59 3.12 7.74
N ALA A 86 1.09 4.32 8.04
CA ALA A 86 1.67 5.24 7.05
C ALA A 86 2.89 4.62 6.34
N GLU A 87 3.82 4.07 7.11
CA GLU A 87 5.04 3.47 6.56
C GLU A 87 4.72 2.24 5.72
N ARG A 88 3.80 1.40 6.17
CA ARG A 88 3.38 0.22 5.40
C ARG A 88 2.70 0.64 4.10
N SER A 89 1.83 1.65 4.14
CA SER A 89 1.19 2.21 2.95
C SER A 89 2.26 2.69 1.96
N GLU A 90 3.25 3.46 2.43
CA GLU A 90 4.32 3.98 1.59
C GLU A 90 5.17 2.86 0.97
N LYS A 91 5.50 1.82 1.73
CA LYS A 91 6.20 0.63 1.20
C LYS A 91 5.43 -0.02 0.04
N HIS A 92 4.10 -0.13 0.16
CA HIS A 92 3.27 -0.63 -0.93
C HIS A 92 3.21 0.34 -2.11
N LYS A 93 3.08 1.66 -1.89
CA LYS A 93 3.11 2.67 -2.98
C LYS A 93 4.42 2.60 -3.76
N MET A 94 5.55 2.55 -3.06
CA MET A 94 6.87 2.44 -3.65
C MET A 94 7.03 1.16 -4.47
N ALA A 95 6.58 0.01 -3.97
CA ALA A 95 6.56 -1.22 -4.75
C ALA A 95 5.70 -1.07 -6.02
N GLY A 96 4.50 -0.50 -5.91
CA GLY A 96 3.65 -0.20 -7.07
C GLY A 96 4.31 0.69 -8.13
N VAL A 97 5.04 1.72 -7.71
CA VAL A 97 5.83 2.58 -8.62
C VAL A 97 6.93 1.78 -9.32
N ARG A 98 7.64 0.92 -8.59
CA ARG A 98 8.74 0.11 -9.14
C ARG A 98 8.24 -0.92 -10.17
N TYR A 99 7.14 -1.62 -9.89
CA TYR A 99 6.49 -2.49 -10.89
C TYR A 99 5.95 -1.69 -12.09
N GLY A 100 5.48 -0.46 -11.87
CA GLY A 100 5.10 0.45 -12.95
C GLY A 100 6.27 0.82 -13.88
N SER A 101 7.46 1.08 -13.32
CA SER A 101 8.67 1.33 -14.11
C SER A 101 9.11 0.09 -14.89
N PHE A 102 9.10 -1.09 -14.26
CA PHE A 102 9.39 -2.36 -14.92
C PHE A 102 8.46 -2.64 -16.11
N LYS A 103 7.15 -2.40 -15.92
CA LYS A 103 6.15 -2.50 -16.99
C LYS A 103 6.47 -1.57 -18.16
N ARG A 104 6.74 -0.29 -17.88
CA ARG A 104 7.02 0.71 -18.93
C ARG A 104 8.26 0.35 -19.75
N GLU A 105 9.25 -0.25 -19.10
CA GLU A 105 10.45 -0.73 -19.80
C GLU A 105 10.10 -1.84 -20.81
N ILE A 106 9.27 -2.82 -20.42
CA ILE A 106 8.78 -3.84 -21.35
C ILE A 106 7.99 -3.21 -22.49
N GLU A 107 7.04 -2.32 -22.17
CA GLU A 107 6.20 -1.63 -23.16
C GLU A 107 7.04 -0.82 -24.16
N GLN A 108 8.07 -0.12 -23.69
CA GLN A 108 8.98 0.65 -24.54
C GLN A 108 9.77 -0.25 -25.49
N THR A 109 10.28 -1.39 -25.00
CA THR A 109 11.02 -2.34 -25.82
C THR A 109 10.12 -3.08 -26.82
N SER A 110 8.85 -3.30 -26.51
CA SER A 110 7.89 -3.83 -27.48
C SER A 110 7.65 -2.89 -28.67
N VAL A 111 7.82 -1.58 -28.49
CA VAL A 111 7.75 -0.58 -29.59
C VAL A 111 9.07 -0.50 -30.36
N PHE A 112 10.20 -0.61 -29.66
CA PHE A 112 11.54 -0.52 -30.22
C PHE A 112 12.36 -1.78 -29.89
N PRO A 113 12.09 -2.92 -30.56
CA PRO A 113 12.72 -4.19 -30.22
C PRO A 113 14.20 -4.22 -30.61
N PRO A 114 15.08 -4.86 -29.81
CA PRO A 114 16.47 -5.09 -30.19
C PRO A 114 16.52 -5.93 -31.47
N GLN A 115 17.33 -5.51 -32.44
CA GLN A 115 17.43 -6.20 -33.73
C GLN A 115 18.36 -7.41 -33.66
N ALA A 116 19.37 -7.37 -32.78
CA ALA A 116 20.31 -8.46 -32.59
C ALA A 116 19.83 -9.42 -31.49
N VAL A 117 19.92 -10.73 -31.76
CA VAL A 117 19.51 -11.79 -30.81
C VAL A 117 20.26 -11.68 -29.48
N ASP A 118 21.55 -11.34 -29.51
CA ASP A 118 22.35 -11.21 -28.29
C ASP A 118 21.96 -9.98 -27.45
N GLU A 119 21.50 -8.90 -28.08
CA GLU A 119 20.96 -7.73 -27.37
C GLU A 119 19.61 -8.07 -26.71
N LEU A 120 18.75 -8.80 -27.43
CA LEU A 120 17.47 -9.28 -26.88
C LEU A 120 17.68 -10.19 -25.66
N LYS A 121 18.63 -11.13 -25.74
CA LYS A 121 18.98 -12.00 -24.60
C LYS A 121 19.45 -11.19 -23.39
N LYS A 122 20.40 -10.26 -23.59
CA LYS A 122 20.89 -9.37 -22.52
C LYS A 122 19.77 -8.55 -21.89
N PHE A 123 18.84 -8.06 -22.71
CA PHE A 123 17.69 -7.31 -22.23
C PHE A 123 16.77 -8.17 -21.35
N ILE A 124 16.42 -9.38 -21.80
CA ILE A 124 15.59 -10.32 -21.05
C ILE A 124 16.27 -10.73 -19.74
N ASP A 125 17.57 -11.01 -19.76
CA ASP A 125 18.34 -11.33 -18.55
C ASP A 125 18.35 -10.14 -17.56
N GLY A 126 18.47 -8.90 -18.08
CA GLY A 126 18.35 -7.68 -17.27
C GLY A 126 16.97 -7.52 -16.63
N LEU A 127 15.89 -7.79 -17.37
CA LEU A 127 14.53 -7.81 -16.81
C LEU A 127 14.39 -8.88 -15.74
N ARG A 128 14.96 -10.08 -15.93
CA ARG A 128 14.90 -11.17 -14.96
C ARG A 128 15.52 -10.76 -13.63
N ILE A 129 16.73 -10.22 -13.67
CA ILE A 129 17.45 -9.76 -12.48
C ILE A 129 16.65 -8.67 -11.76
N ARG A 130 16.07 -7.72 -12.50
CA ARG A 130 15.22 -6.68 -11.92
C ARG A 130 13.95 -7.25 -11.32
N TRP A 131 13.30 -8.20 -11.98
CA TRP A 131 12.11 -8.87 -11.48
C TRP A 131 12.38 -9.57 -10.14
N ASP A 132 13.46 -10.34 -10.07
CA ASP A 132 13.84 -11.06 -8.85
C ASP A 132 14.09 -10.07 -7.70
N LYS A 133 14.79 -8.96 -7.98
CA LYS A 133 14.99 -7.87 -7.03
C LYS A 133 13.68 -7.22 -6.58
N LEU A 134 12.73 -6.99 -7.50
CA LEU A 134 11.42 -6.44 -7.14
C LEU A 134 10.67 -7.37 -6.20
N VAL A 135 10.68 -8.68 -6.46
CA VAL A 135 10.01 -9.67 -5.61
C VAL A 135 10.65 -9.70 -4.22
N GLU A 136 11.99 -9.65 -4.14
CA GLU A 136 12.73 -9.66 -2.88
C GLU A 136 12.47 -8.40 -2.02
N GLU A 137 12.46 -7.22 -2.63
CA GLU A 137 12.30 -5.94 -1.93
C GLU A 137 10.84 -5.59 -1.61
N SER A 138 9.88 -6.27 -2.23
CA SER A 138 8.47 -5.90 -2.11
C SER A 138 7.84 -6.40 -0.81
N PRO A 139 7.01 -5.58 -0.14
CA PRO A 139 6.23 -6.06 1.00
C PRO A 139 5.20 -7.10 0.55
N THR A 140 4.90 -8.06 1.42
CA THR A 140 3.89 -9.09 1.14
C THR A 140 2.51 -8.47 0.97
N ILE A 141 1.84 -8.78 -0.14
CA ILE A 141 0.47 -8.34 -0.42
C ILE A 141 -0.52 -9.21 0.37
N PRO A 142 -1.44 -8.61 1.16
CA PRO A 142 -2.45 -9.37 1.89
C PRO A 142 -3.38 -10.18 0.97
N LYS A 143 -3.77 -11.40 1.39
CA LYS A 143 -4.69 -12.27 0.62
C LYS A 143 -6.02 -11.58 0.26
N GLY A 144 -6.57 -10.78 1.17
CA GLY A 144 -7.80 -10.03 0.91
C GLY A 144 -7.69 -9.05 -0.26
N VAL A 145 -6.48 -8.52 -0.52
CA VAL A 145 -6.22 -7.65 -1.67
C VAL A 145 -6.14 -8.46 -2.97
N TRP A 146 -5.49 -9.64 -2.94
CA TRP A 146 -5.46 -10.53 -4.10
C TRP A 146 -6.84 -10.93 -4.59
N ASN A 147 -7.78 -11.19 -3.67
CA ASN A 147 -9.16 -11.52 -4.02
C ASN A 147 -9.87 -10.36 -4.73
N ARG A 148 -9.63 -9.12 -4.30
CA ARG A 148 -10.23 -7.91 -4.89
C ARG A 148 -9.66 -7.58 -6.27
N VAL A 149 -8.37 -7.83 -6.49
CA VAL A 149 -7.73 -7.61 -7.80
C VAL A 149 -8.02 -8.75 -8.77
N GLY A 150 -8.06 -9.99 -8.29
CA GLY A 150 -8.34 -11.17 -9.12
C GLY A 150 -9.76 -11.21 -9.71
N THR A 151 -10.71 -10.45 -9.16
CA THR A 151 -12.08 -10.34 -9.70
C THR A 151 -12.23 -9.36 -10.87
N HIS A 152 -11.15 -8.67 -11.30
CA HIS A 152 -11.23 -7.60 -12.29
C HIS A 152 -10.44 -7.86 -13.59
N GLU A 153 -9.84 -9.05 -13.77
CA GLU A 153 -9.22 -9.44 -15.04
C GLU A 153 -10.11 -10.42 -15.81
N PRO A 154 -10.39 -10.19 -17.11
CA PRO A 154 -10.95 -11.23 -17.97
C PRO A 154 -9.94 -12.38 -18.03
N SER A 155 -10.42 -13.60 -17.88
CA SER A 155 -9.64 -14.82 -18.11
C SER A 155 -8.87 -14.70 -19.43
N PRO A 156 -7.56 -15.00 -19.48
CA PRO A 156 -6.85 -15.02 -20.75
C PRO A 156 -7.57 -16.04 -21.65
N ALA A 157 -8.06 -15.57 -22.79
CA ALA A 157 -8.66 -16.42 -23.80
C ALA A 157 -7.64 -17.52 -24.12
N ARG A 158 -8.00 -18.77 -23.85
CA ARG A 158 -7.22 -19.92 -24.29
C ARG A 158 -7.27 -19.92 -25.81
N THR A 159 -6.16 -19.59 -26.45
CA THR A 159 -5.89 -19.88 -27.87
C THR A 159 -4.83 -20.94 -27.96
#